data_AF-A0A2N6DNC8-F1
#
_entry.id   AF-A0A2N6DNC8-F1
#
_cell.length_a   1.000
_cell.length_b   1.000
_cell.length_c   1.000
_cell.angle_alpha   90.00
_cell.angle_beta   90.00
_cell.angle_gamma   90.00
#
_symmetry.space_group_name_H-M   'P 1'
#
loop_
_entity.id
_entity.type
_entity.pdbx_description
1 polymer ?
#
loop_
_entity_poly.entity_id
_entity_poly.type
_entity_poly.pdbx_seq_one_letter_code
_entity_poly.pdbx_strand_id
1 'polypeptide(L)' 'MKHSIVNSQNISKYCLVCGVDNEFGLKTRFYETEQGELVAIFTTIDQHQSYPKITHGGITAAILDE' A
#
# COMPACT_ATOMS: atom_id res chain seq x y z
N MET A 1 7.96 -7.88 14.86
CA MET A 1 9.04 -8.52 14.07
C MET A 1 9.93 -7.42 13.51
N LYS A 2 11.25 -7.59 13.43
CA LYS A 2 12.16 -6.60 12.83
C LYS A 2 12.61 -7.14 11.46
N HIS A 3 12.48 -6.35 10.41
CA HIS A 3 12.98 -6.68 9.07
C HIS A 3 14.17 -5.78 8.73
N SER A 4 15.20 -6.35 8.12
CA SER A 4 16.28 -5.58 7.48
C SER A 4 15.85 -5.28 6.04
N ILE A 5 15.88 -3.99 5.65
CA ILE A 5 15.45 -3.55 4.33
C ILE A 5 16.67 -3.33 3.43
N VAL A 6 16.63 -3.90 2.22
CA VAL A 6 17.71 -3.75 1.22
C VAL A 6 17.35 -2.78 0.11
N ASN A 7 16.06 -2.58 -0.16
CA ASN A 7 15.60 -1.77 -1.29
C ASN A 7 14.16 -1.26 -1.09
N SER A 8 13.76 -0.31 -1.93
CA SER A 8 12.38 0.20 -2.03
C SER A 8 11.92 0.22 -3.48
N GLN A 9 10.67 -0.16 -3.73
CA GLN A 9 10.11 -0.13 -5.07
C GLN A 9 9.79 1.28 -5.56
N ASN A 10 9.81 1.44 -6.88
CA ASN A 10 9.35 2.66 -7.54
C ASN A 10 7.86 2.89 -7.29
N ILE A 11 7.45 4.15 -7.38
CA ILE A 11 6.06 4.54 -7.26
C ILE A 11 5.61 5.33 -8.48
N SER A 12 4.31 5.30 -8.73
CA SER A 12 3.65 6.21 -9.67
C SER A 12 3.21 7.49 -8.94
N LYS A 13 2.88 8.55 -9.68
CA LYS A 13 2.34 9.79 -9.07
C LYS A 13 0.86 9.65 -8.68
N TYR A 14 0.06 9.05 -9.56
CA TYR A 14 -1.41 9.04 -9.43
C TYR A 14 -2.04 7.65 -9.26
N CYS A 15 -1.23 6.59 -9.10
CA CYS A 15 -1.77 5.25 -8.81
C CYS A 15 -2.62 5.26 -7.53
N LEU A 16 -3.70 4.48 -7.50
CA LEU A 16 -4.54 4.29 -6.31
C LEU A 16 -3.76 3.67 -5.14
N VAL A 17 -2.79 2.79 -5.42
CA VAL A 17 -2.03 2.08 -4.40
C VAL A 17 -0.83 2.91 -3.95
N CYS A 18 0.14 3.13 -4.83
CA CYS A 18 1.43 3.75 -4.48
C CYS A 18 1.52 5.26 -4.78
N GLY A 19 0.48 5.84 -5.38
CA GLY A 19 0.46 7.23 -5.85
C GLY A 19 0.52 8.26 -4.74
N VAL A 20 1.60 9.05 -4.69
CA VAL A 20 1.78 10.11 -3.67
C VAL A 20 0.89 11.34 -3.89
N ASP A 21 0.53 11.60 -5.14
CA ASP A 21 -0.28 12.76 -5.54
C ASP A 21 -1.76 12.40 -5.75
N ASN A 22 -2.13 11.12 -5.56
CA ASN A 22 -3.53 10.71 -5.56
C ASN A 22 -4.14 11.01 -4.16
N GLU A 23 -5.12 11.91 -4.12
CA GLU A 23 -5.81 12.31 -2.90
C GLU A 23 -6.46 11.11 -2.18
N PHE A 24 -7.03 10.18 -2.96
CA PHE A 24 -7.62 8.94 -2.46
C PHE A 24 -6.65 7.75 -2.55
N GLY A 25 -5.37 8.00 -2.82
CA GLY A 25 -4.36 6.96 -2.87
C GLY A 25 -4.00 6.42 -1.49
N LEU A 26 -3.62 5.14 -1.41
CA LEU A 26 -3.12 4.52 -0.19
C LEU A 26 -1.69 4.97 0.16
N LYS A 27 -1.00 5.56 -0.83
CA LYS A 27 0.37 6.08 -0.71
C LYS A 27 1.32 5.00 -0.19
N THR A 28 1.05 3.76 -0.60
CA THR A 28 1.76 2.56 -0.15
C THR A 28 3.23 2.65 -0.49
N ARG A 29 4.08 2.21 0.45
CA ARG A 29 5.50 1.98 0.22
C ARG A 29 5.79 0.51 0.30
N PHE A 30 6.51 0.00 -0.70
CA PHE A 30 6.95 -1.37 -0.76
C PHE A 30 8.46 -1.45 -0.53
N TYR A 31 8.86 -2.33 0.38
CA TYR A 31 10.24 -2.54 0.77
C TYR A 31 10.62 -4.00 0.57
N GLU A 32 11.79 -4.21 -0.01
CA GLU A 32 12.37 -5.55 -0.14
C GLU A 32 13.20 -5.85 1.10
N THR A 33 12.98 -7.03 1.70
CA THR A 33 13.75 -7.48 2.86
C THR A 33 14.98 -8.28 2.42
N GLU A 34 15.98 -8.39 3.29
CA GLU A 34 17.14 -9.30 3.07
C GLU A 34 16.71 -10.76 2.84
N GLN A 35 15.53 -11.13 3.34
CA GLN A 35 14.96 -12.48 3.23
C GLN A 35 14.20 -12.70 1.90
N GLY A 36 14.16 -11.70 1.01
CA GLY A 36 13.47 -11.79 -0.28
C GLY A 36 11.95 -11.62 -0.18
N GLU A 37 11.45 -11.02 0.90
CA GLU A 37 10.03 -10.67 1.06
C GLU A 37 9.77 -9.26 0.54
N LEU A 38 8.54 -9.01 0.09
CA LEU A 38 8.05 -7.67 -0.21
C LEU A 38 7.08 -7.24 0.89
N VAL A 39 7.38 -6.13 1.56
CA VAL A 39 6.57 -5.59 2.66
C VAL A 39 5.90 -4.29 2.21
N ALA A 40 4.57 -4.28 2.18
CA ALA A 40 3.76 -3.10 1.92
C ALA A 40 3.38 -2.39 3.23
N ILE A 41 3.66 -1.08 3.32
CA ILE A 41 3.21 -0.22 4.42
C ILE A 41 2.26 0.83 3.86
N PHE A 42 1.05 0.87 4.41
CA PHE A 42 0.00 1.79 4.00
C PHE A 42 -0.95 2.10 5.16
N THR A 43 -1.78 3.11 4.99
CA THR A 43 -2.84 3.46 5.93
C THR A 43 -4.08 3.84 5.13
N THR A 44 -5.22 3.25 5.47
CA THR A 44 -6.49 3.54 4.82
C THR A 44 -7.12 4.80 5.39
N ILE A 45 -7.96 5.46 4.59
CA ILE A 45 -8.79 6.60 4.99
C ILE A 45 -10.27 6.24 4.89
N ASP A 46 -11.15 7.11 5.41
CA ASP A 46 -12.59 6.86 5.42
C ASP A 46 -13.18 6.60 4.03
N GLN A 47 -12.63 7.23 2.99
CA GLN A 47 -13.05 7.04 1.60
C GLN A 47 -12.74 5.63 1.05
N HIS A 48 -11.91 4.84 1.73
CA HIS A 48 -11.60 3.45 1.37
C HIS A 48 -12.57 2.44 1.97
N GLN A 49 -13.55 2.87 2.73
CA GLN A 49 -14.44 1.96 3.46
C GLN A 49 -15.45 1.24 2.55
N SER A 50 -15.85 0.03 2.92
CA SER A 50 -17.10 -0.60 2.47
C SER A 50 -18.18 -0.29 3.50
N TYR A 51 -18.31 -1.13 4.52
CA TYR A 51 -19.11 -0.81 5.71
C TYR A 51 -18.37 0.20 6.59
N PRO A 52 -19.09 0.94 7.46
CA PRO A 52 -18.46 1.92 8.35
C PRO A 52 -17.27 1.33 9.12
N LYS A 53 -16.10 1.97 9.00
CA LYS A 53 -14.83 1.57 9.65
C LYS A 53 -14.23 0.24 9.17
N ILE A 54 -14.67 -0.29 8.02
CA ILE A 54 -14.13 -1.51 7.42
C ILE A 54 -13.59 -1.19 6.03
N THR A 55 -12.32 -1.47 5.77
CA THR A 55 -11.71 -1.29 4.43
C THR A 55 -12.45 -2.11 3.39
N HIS A 56 -12.74 -1.51 2.23
CA HIS A 56 -13.44 -2.15 1.14
C HIS A 56 -12.62 -3.32 0.57
N GLY A 57 -13.27 -4.46 0.30
CA GLY A 57 -12.58 -5.66 -0.20
C GLY A 57 -11.82 -5.43 -1.50
N GLY A 58 -12.35 -4.61 -2.41
CA GLY A 58 -11.65 -4.19 -3.63
C GLY A 58 -10.39 -3.34 -3.40
N ILE A 59 -10.34 -2.56 -2.32
CA ILE A 59 -9.14 -1.80 -1.93
C ILE A 59 -8.09 -2.77 -1.36
N THR A 60 -8.51 -3.71 -0.52
CA THR A 60 -7.62 -4.78 -0.04
C THR A 60 -7.07 -5.62 -1.19
N ALA A 61 -7.90 -5.97 -2.17
CA ALA A 61 -7.47 -6.70 -3.35
C ALA A 61 -6.48 -5.89 -4.20
N ALA A 62 -6.70 -4.58 -4.38
CA ALA A 62 -5.77 -3.72 -5.11
C ALA A 62 -4.38 -3.66 -4.45
N ILE A 63 -4.29 -3.69 -3.12
CA ILE A 63 -3.00 -3.80 -2.42
C ILE A 63 -2.29 -5.13 -2.62
N LEU A 64 -3.04 -6.21 -2.78
CA LEU A 64 -2.45 -7.53 -3.02
C LEU A 64 -2.06 -7.75 -4.49
N ASP A 65 -2.70 -7.02 -5.42
CA ASP A 65 -2.42 -7.05 -6.85
C ASP A 65 -1.13 -6.27 -7.20
N GLU A 66 -0.92 -5.12 -6.56
CA GLU A 66 0.25 -4.26 -6.75
C GLU A 66 1.49 -4.78 -6.00
#